data_AF-A0A3Q2UMR1-F1
#
_entry.id   AF-A0A3Q2UMR1-F1
#
_cell.length_a   1.000
_cell.length_b   1.000
_cell.length_c   1.000
_cell.angle_alpha   90.00
_cell.angle_beta   90.00
_cell.angle_gamma   90.00
#
_symmetry.space_group_name_H-M   'P 1'
#
loop_
_entity.id
_entity.type
_entity.pdbx_description
1 polymer ?
#
loop_
_entity_poly.entity_id
_entity_poly.type
_entity_poly.pdbx_seq_one_letter_code
_entity_poly.pdbx_strand_id
1 'polypeptide(L)'
;MTCGSAVFVEKHEDSSVSSVWWISSDCLQSGYPLKECASGDSSSSILDVTCLISVRLVNGTSLCSGRLEVKSSWSHQSNQNWSTVCDTDFDQQDAEVVCRELGCGSPSAFQGALYGEVETPKWTTEFQCGGTESALLDCKRSGSVRNSCSSGKAVGLTCSEPVRLLGGASRCEGTLEVKLGTWRPVDASGWTMNEADAACRELDCGSVVLLETRNDSSSRPVWKIELGLLKSGSTLRECASSSSSSSSSSSSSQSFSIVMLVCTDLLVQPIISVSSKDEVTSALHQRSARVSQGSSFTISCSIQPQYPGGSFQLSLTFSNITYSYTQLAINHSAHFLFPAAELSHRGSYGCVYNVHVFSHNFSSVSHLLTLTVSDPTVFIIRTLVLLPSLLIFISLIYCSHKTTKGQKTVPQKNLKLNPGRAEGEQVEEDQEEAAV
;
A
#
# COMPACT_ATOMS: atom_id res chain seq x y z
N MET A 1 -1.35 -9.13 -21.03
CA MET A 1 -1.72 -7.86 -20.36
C MET A 1 -3.23 -7.69 -20.43
N THR A 2 -3.95 -8.15 -19.41
CA THR A 2 -5.35 -7.74 -19.19
C THR A 2 -5.32 -6.65 -18.14
N CYS A 3 -5.05 -5.43 -18.58
CA CYS A 3 -5.32 -4.28 -17.74
C CYS A 3 -6.73 -3.79 -18.11
N GLY A 4 -7.45 -3.16 -17.17
CA GLY A 4 -8.74 -2.52 -17.46
C GLY A 4 -8.62 -1.40 -18.49
N SER A 5 -9.44 -0.35 -18.39
CA SER A 5 -9.41 0.73 -19.38
C SER A 5 -8.07 1.49 -19.33
N ALA A 6 -7.49 1.77 -20.50
CA ALA A 6 -6.36 2.68 -20.64
C ALA A 6 -6.84 4.10 -20.34
N VAL A 7 -6.23 4.76 -19.35
CA VAL A 7 -6.69 6.09 -18.89
C VAL A 7 -5.70 7.19 -19.24
N PHE A 8 -4.44 6.82 -19.49
CA PHE A 8 -3.43 7.77 -19.92
C PHE A 8 -2.52 7.11 -20.94
N VAL A 9 -2.28 7.84 -22.03
CA VAL A 9 -1.38 7.45 -23.11
C VAL A 9 -0.42 8.61 -23.32
N GLU A 10 0.85 8.39 -23.01
CA GLU A 10 1.91 9.37 -23.22
C GLU A 10 2.92 8.83 -24.21
N LYS A 11 3.42 9.73 -25.06
CA LYS A 11 4.50 9.43 -25.99
C LYS A 11 5.76 10.07 -25.43
N HIS A 12 6.69 9.25 -24.98
CA HIS A 12 8.00 9.72 -24.54
C HIS A 12 9.03 9.52 -25.66
N GLU A 13 9.95 10.47 -25.77
CA GLU A 13 11.01 10.43 -26.78
C GLU A 13 12.34 10.16 -26.09
N ASP A 14 12.90 9.00 -26.37
CA ASP A 14 14.16 8.55 -25.81
C ASP A 14 15.34 9.11 -26.57
N SER A 15 16.45 9.32 -25.85
CA SER A 15 17.68 9.90 -26.42
C SER A 15 18.37 9.02 -27.46
N SER A 16 17.99 7.74 -27.56
CA SER A 16 18.56 6.76 -28.48
C SER A 16 17.48 5.91 -29.15
N VAL A 17 17.65 5.62 -30.44
CA VAL A 17 16.79 4.69 -31.19
C VAL A 17 17.00 3.27 -30.67
N SER A 18 15.92 2.62 -30.26
CA SER A 18 15.94 1.23 -29.77
C SER A 18 15.03 0.33 -30.61
N SER A 19 15.22 -0.98 -30.50
CA SER A 19 14.33 -1.96 -31.11
C SER A 19 12.99 -1.94 -30.37
N VAL A 20 11.91 -1.58 -31.08
CA VAL A 20 10.56 -1.47 -30.52
C VAL A 20 9.59 -2.37 -31.26
N TRP A 21 8.44 -2.62 -30.65
CA TRP A 21 7.31 -3.26 -31.32
C TRP A 21 6.36 -2.19 -31.83
N TRP A 22 6.26 -2.05 -33.14
CA TRP A 22 5.23 -1.25 -33.79
C TRP A 22 3.92 -2.04 -33.78
N ILE A 23 2.85 -1.42 -33.29
CA ILE A 23 1.51 -2.03 -33.31
C ILE A 23 0.66 -1.38 -34.41
N SER A 24 0.15 -2.18 -35.33
CA SER A 24 -0.79 -1.71 -36.36
C SER A 24 -2.16 -1.39 -35.75
N SER A 25 -2.55 -0.12 -35.78
CA SER A 25 -3.87 0.34 -35.32
C SER A 25 -5.01 -0.27 -36.14
N ASP A 26 -4.82 -0.39 -37.45
CA ASP A 26 -5.84 -0.89 -38.37
C ASP A 26 -6.11 -2.39 -38.14
N CYS A 27 -5.05 -3.13 -37.77
CA CYS A 27 -5.15 -4.52 -37.34
C CYS A 27 -5.94 -4.67 -36.04
N LEU A 28 -5.67 -3.82 -35.03
CA LEU A 28 -6.42 -3.81 -33.78
C LEU A 28 -7.90 -3.45 -33.98
N GLN A 29 -8.19 -2.45 -34.83
CA GLN A 29 -9.57 -2.06 -35.17
C GLN A 29 -10.32 -3.18 -35.90
N SER A 30 -9.60 -4.08 -36.57
CA SER A 30 -10.15 -5.26 -37.22
C SER A 30 -10.42 -6.42 -36.26
N GLY A 31 -10.13 -6.25 -34.96
CA GLY A 31 -10.45 -7.20 -33.90
C GLY A 31 -9.39 -8.30 -33.66
N TYR A 32 -8.19 -8.16 -34.24
CA TYR A 32 -7.11 -9.13 -34.02
C TYR A 32 -6.42 -8.92 -32.65
N PRO A 33 -5.88 -9.98 -32.03
CA PRO A 33 -5.11 -9.87 -30.79
C PRO A 33 -3.90 -8.95 -30.97
N LEU A 34 -3.56 -8.17 -29.94
CA LEU A 34 -2.48 -7.18 -29.98
C LEU A 34 -1.14 -7.75 -30.45
N LYS A 35 -0.85 -9.00 -30.10
CA LYS A 35 0.36 -9.71 -30.53
C LYS A 35 0.43 -9.95 -32.03
N GLU A 36 -0.70 -10.24 -32.68
CA GLU A 36 -0.75 -10.49 -34.12
C GLU A 36 -0.60 -9.20 -34.92
N CYS A 37 -0.88 -8.07 -34.30
CA CYS A 37 -0.72 -6.73 -34.87
C CYS A 37 0.68 -6.13 -34.64
N ALA A 38 1.58 -6.86 -33.98
CA ALA A 38 2.91 -6.39 -33.63
C ALA A 38 3.95 -6.74 -34.70
N SER A 39 4.71 -5.75 -35.14
CA SER A 39 5.85 -5.90 -36.02
C SER A 39 7.10 -5.25 -35.41
N GLY A 40 8.27 -5.85 -35.58
CA GLY A 40 9.52 -5.27 -35.12
C GLY A 40 9.86 -4.01 -35.92
N ASP A 41 10.27 -2.95 -35.22
CA ASP A 41 10.67 -1.67 -35.79
C ASP A 41 11.81 -1.06 -34.96
N SER A 42 12.32 0.09 -35.40
CA SER A 42 13.31 0.89 -34.66
C SER A 42 12.80 2.31 -34.48
N SER A 43 12.61 2.73 -33.23
CA SER A 43 12.12 4.06 -32.91
C SER A 43 12.77 4.61 -31.64
N SER A 44 12.90 5.92 -31.56
CA SER A 44 13.16 6.66 -30.33
C SER A 44 11.87 7.01 -29.58
N SER A 45 10.71 6.81 -30.21
CA SER A 45 9.41 7.12 -29.62
C SER A 45 8.82 5.90 -28.92
N ILE A 46 8.67 5.96 -27.60
CA ILE A 46 8.05 4.91 -26.78
C ILE A 46 6.66 5.38 -26.35
N LEU A 47 5.70 4.46 -26.38
CA LEU A 47 4.32 4.70 -25.96
C LEU A 47 4.12 4.11 -24.56
N ASP A 48 3.88 4.97 -23.58
CA ASP A 48 3.52 4.57 -22.23
C ASP A 48 2.00 4.55 -22.08
N VAL A 49 1.46 3.38 -21.75
CA VAL A 49 0.02 3.19 -21.50
C VAL A 49 -0.19 2.91 -20.02
N THR A 50 -0.85 3.84 -19.32
CA THR A 50 -1.28 3.62 -17.94
C THR A 50 -2.72 3.14 -17.94
N CYS A 51 -2.93 1.92 -17.46
CA CYS A 51 -4.26 1.39 -17.24
C CYS A 51 -4.68 1.61 -15.78
N LEU A 52 -5.95 1.95 -15.57
CA LEU A 52 -6.52 1.97 -14.23
C LEU A 52 -7.35 0.72 -14.02
N ILE A 53 -6.96 -0.09 -13.05
CA ILE A 53 -7.86 -1.06 -12.45
C ILE A 53 -8.84 -0.27 -11.59
N SER A 54 -10.11 -0.35 -11.96
CA SER A 54 -11.20 0.38 -11.31
C SER A 54 -11.80 -0.39 -10.13
N VAL A 55 -11.48 -1.67 -10.00
CA VAL A 55 -12.02 -2.59 -8.99
C VAL A 55 -10.91 -3.29 -8.19
N ARG A 56 -11.23 -3.72 -6.97
CA ARG A 56 -10.38 -4.63 -6.18
C ARG A 56 -11.22 -5.58 -5.35
N LEU A 57 -10.68 -6.77 -5.08
CA LEU A 57 -11.24 -7.72 -4.12
C LEU A 57 -10.39 -7.70 -2.85
N VAL A 58 -11.03 -7.47 -1.71
CA VAL A 58 -10.36 -7.36 -0.41
C VAL A 58 -10.94 -8.35 0.59
N ASN A 59 -10.17 -8.73 1.61
CA ASN A 59 -10.57 -9.71 2.64
C ASN A 59 -10.99 -11.10 2.09
N GLY A 60 -10.53 -11.49 0.90
CA GLY A 60 -10.66 -12.86 0.42
C GLY A 60 -9.39 -13.68 0.59
N THR A 61 -9.42 -14.89 0.06
CA THR A 61 -8.32 -15.87 0.17
C THR A 61 -7.29 -15.75 -0.95
N SER A 62 -7.62 -15.02 -2.03
CA SER A 62 -6.83 -14.84 -3.25
C SER A 62 -7.05 -13.44 -3.82
N LEU A 63 -6.32 -13.06 -4.88
CA LEU A 63 -6.64 -11.86 -5.67
C LEU A 63 -8.00 -11.93 -6.39
N CYS A 64 -8.46 -13.15 -6.61
CA CYS A 64 -9.66 -13.46 -7.37
C CYS A 64 -10.85 -13.77 -6.46
N SER A 65 -10.73 -13.48 -5.16
CA SER A 65 -11.79 -13.66 -4.20
C SER A 65 -11.77 -12.54 -3.17
N GLY A 66 -12.94 -12.09 -2.73
CA GLY A 66 -13.05 -11.07 -1.68
C GLY A 66 -14.28 -10.19 -1.83
N ARG A 67 -14.39 -9.21 -0.95
CA ARG A 67 -15.37 -8.13 -1.03
C ARG A 67 -15.00 -7.17 -2.16
N LEU A 68 -15.96 -6.85 -3.01
CA LEU A 68 -15.77 -5.96 -4.14
C LEU A 68 -15.77 -4.48 -3.70
N GLU A 69 -14.71 -3.79 -4.07
CA GLU A 69 -14.59 -2.33 -3.92
C GLU A 69 -14.27 -1.68 -5.26
N VAL A 70 -14.91 -0.56 -5.55
CA VAL A 70 -14.77 0.22 -6.78
C VAL A 70 -14.15 1.58 -6.46
N LYS A 71 -13.22 2.02 -7.30
CA LYS A 71 -12.53 3.29 -7.15
C LYS A 71 -13.42 4.44 -7.63
N SER A 72 -13.76 5.36 -6.73
CA SER A 72 -14.48 6.59 -7.11
C SER A 72 -13.53 7.58 -7.78
N SER A 73 -13.86 8.02 -9.00
CA SER A 73 -13.03 8.91 -9.82
C SER A 73 -13.16 10.42 -9.52
N TRP A 74 -13.83 10.81 -8.44
CA TRP A 74 -14.12 12.23 -8.10
C TRP A 74 -13.14 12.88 -7.11
N SER A 75 -11.87 12.50 -7.10
CA SER A 75 -10.85 13.22 -6.32
C SER A 75 -9.46 13.15 -6.96
N HIS A 76 -8.97 14.30 -7.43
CA HIS A 76 -7.56 14.52 -7.78
C HIS A 76 -6.65 14.70 -6.54
N GLN A 77 -7.19 14.56 -5.33
CA GLN A 77 -6.44 14.59 -4.07
C GLN A 77 -6.09 13.16 -3.62
N SER A 78 -4.85 12.97 -3.17
CA SER A 78 -4.10 11.73 -2.96
C SER A 78 -4.59 10.74 -1.89
N ASN A 79 -5.90 10.67 -1.60
CA ASN A 79 -6.49 9.58 -0.81
C ASN A 79 -7.63 8.93 -1.61
N GLN A 80 -7.37 7.71 -2.10
CA GLN A 80 -8.30 6.91 -2.89
C GLN A 80 -9.61 6.66 -2.14
N ASN A 81 -10.73 7.16 -2.64
CA ASN A 81 -12.05 6.90 -2.09
C ASN A 81 -12.63 5.63 -2.75
N TRP A 82 -12.42 4.47 -2.11
CA TRP A 82 -13.01 3.19 -2.53
C TRP A 82 -14.42 3.04 -1.96
N SER A 83 -15.32 2.41 -2.69
CA SER A 83 -16.70 2.18 -2.26
C SER A 83 -17.13 0.74 -2.52
N THR A 84 -17.90 0.17 -1.61
CA THR A 84 -18.43 -1.19 -1.75
C THR A 84 -19.65 -1.22 -2.64
N VAL A 85 -19.81 -2.26 -3.44
CA VAL A 85 -21.01 -2.47 -4.27
C VAL A 85 -22.05 -3.27 -3.47
N CYS A 86 -23.32 -2.89 -3.56
CA CYS A 86 -24.41 -3.64 -2.94
C CYS A 86 -24.79 -4.87 -3.75
N ASP A 87 -25.09 -5.97 -3.07
CA ASP A 87 -25.57 -7.21 -3.67
C ASP A 87 -26.92 -7.08 -4.39
N THR A 88 -27.77 -6.14 -3.97
CA THR A 88 -29.07 -5.89 -4.61
C THR A 88 -28.97 -5.26 -6.00
N ASP A 89 -27.86 -4.59 -6.28
CA ASP A 89 -27.60 -3.84 -7.53
C ASP A 89 -26.39 -4.43 -8.27
N PHE A 90 -26.09 -5.72 -8.03
CA PHE A 90 -24.97 -6.44 -8.63
C PHE A 90 -25.43 -7.78 -9.19
N ASP A 91 -25.29 -7.96 -10.50
CA ASP A 91 -25.76 -9.17 -11.20
C ASP A 91 -24.61 -10.01 -11.80
N GLN A 92 -25.01 -11.05 -12.53
CA GLN A 92 -24.08 -11.97 -13.18
C GLN A 92 -23.22 -11.28 -14.26
N GLN A 93 -23.78 -10.30 -14.97
CA GLN A 93 -23.07 -9.57 -16.04
C GLN A 93 -22.02 -8.65 -15.43
N ASP A 94 -22.35 -7.99 -14.32
CA ASP A 94 -21.38 -7.21 -13.55
C ASP A 94 -20.22 -8.09 -13.04
N ALA A 95 -20.55 -9.28 -12.51
CA ALA A 95 -19.55 -10.25 -12.04
C ALA A 95 -18.60 -10.72 -13.16
N GLU A 96 -19.11 -10.92 -14.38
CA GLU A 96 -18.31 -11.26 -15.55
C GLU A 96 -17.32 -10.16 -15.92
N VAL A 97 -17.77 -8.90 -15.92
CA VAL A 97 -16.89 -7.75 -16.18
C VAL A 97 -15.82 -7.62 -15.11
N VAL A 98 -16.18 -7.73 -13.83
CA VAL A 98 -15.21 -7.62 -12.72
C VAL A 98 -14.17 -8.74 -12.77
N CYS A 99 -14.58 -10.00 -12.91
CA CYS A 99 -13.63 -11.12 -12.97
C CYS A 99 -12.72 -11.04 -14.20
N ARG A 100 -13.21 -10.49 -15.32
CA ARG A 100 -12.40 -10.24 -16.52
C ARG A 100 -11.43 -9.08 -16.32
N GLU A 101 -11.87 -7.97 -15.75
CA GLU A 101 -11.02 -6.80 -15.45
C GLU A 101 -9.85 -7.18 -14.54
N LEU A 102 -10.09 -8.11 -13.60
CA LEU A 102 -9.07 -8.66 -12.70
C LEU A 102 -8.23 -9.79 -13.31
N GLY A 103 -8.55 -10.28 -14.52
CA GLY A 103 -7.86 -11.42 -15.14
C GLY A 103 -8.13 -12.77 -14.46
N CYS A 104 -9.17 -12.87 -13.64
CA CYS A 104 -9.46 -14.00 -12.77
C CYS A 104 -10.37 -15.10 -13.39
N GLY A 105 -10.60 -15.00 -14.70
CA GLY A 105 -11.48 -15.92 -15.45
C GLY A 105 -12.95 -15.60 -15.26
N SER A 106 -13.80 -16.62 -15.17
CA SER A 106 -15.25 -16.45 -15.01
C SER A 106 -15.65 -16.32 -13.53
N PRO A 107 -16.79 -15.69 -13.20
CA PRO A 107 -17.33 -15.72 -11.84
C PRO A 107 -17.72 -17.14 -11.44
N SER A 108 -17.41 -17.51 -10.19
CA SER A 108 -17.73 -18.81 -9.58
C SER A 108 -18.83 -18.68 -8.53
N ALA A 109 -18.78 -17.63 -7.71
CA ALA A 109 -19.76 -17.33 -6.68
C ALA A 109 -19.79 -15.84 -6.37
N PHE A 110 -20.96 -15.29 -6.06
CA PHE A 110 -21.08 -13.95 -5.51
C PHE A 110 -22.34 -13.84 -4.64
N GLN A 111 -22.21 -13.14 -3.50
CA GLN A 111 -23.31 -12.94 -2.56
C GLN A 111 -22.99 -11.78 -1.60
N GLY A 112 -24.04 -11.10 -1.10
CA GLY A 112 -23.92 -10.13 -0.03
C GLY A 112 -23.29 -10.71 1.24
N ALA A 113 -22.31 -9.98 1.81
CA ALA A 113 -21.55 -10.32 3.01
C ALA A 113 -20.77 -11.66 2.97
N LEU A 114 -20.51 -12.23 1.78
CA LEU A 114 -19.72 -13.45 1.62
C LEU A 114 -18.31 -13.34 2.26
N TYR A 115 -17.72 -12.15 2.25
CA TYR A 115 -16.41 -11.84 2.85
C TYR A 115 -16.49 -10.82 3.99
N GLY A 116 -17.59 -10.87 4.75
CA GLY A 116 -17.85 -9.98 5.88
C GLY A 116 -18.46 -8.63 5.49
N GLU A 117 -19.03 -7.96 6.49
CA GLU A 117 -19.73 -6.68 6.35
C GLU A 117 -18.89 -5.56 6.98
N VAL A 118 -18.83 -4.41 6.32
CA VAL A 118 -18.11 -3.22 6.81
C VAL A 118 -18.97 -1.99 6.53
N GLU A 119 -18.98 -1.03 7.46
CA GLU A 119 -19.51 0.32 7.25
C GLU A 119 -18.54 1.14 6.40
N THR A 120 -18.49 0.87 5.09
CA THR A 120 -17.81 1.72 4.10
C THR A 120 -18.83 2.47 3.25
N PRO A 121 -18.46 3.60 2.62
CA PRO A 121 -19.32 4.25 1.64
C PRO A 121 -19.74 3.24 0.58
N LYS A 122 -21.05 3.07 0.41
CA LYS A 122 -21.61 2.22 -0.62
C LYS A 122 -21.67 2.97 -1.94
N TRP A 123 -21.39 2.27 -3.03
CA TRP A 123 -21.56 2.78 -4.36
C TRP A 123 -23.05 3.06 -4.60
N THR A 124 -23.37 4.24 -5.16
CA THR A 124 -24.74 4.80 -5.12
C THR A 124 -25.55 4.57 -6.39
N THR A 125 -24.95 3.99 -7.44
CA THR A 125 -25.62 3.74 -8.72
C THR A 125 -25.39 2.32 -9.22
N GLU A 126 -26.46 1.67 -9.64
CA GLU A 126 -26.42 0.34 -10.25
C GLU A 126 -25.57 0.32 -11.53
N PHE A 127 -24.73 -0.71 -11.67
CA PHE A 127 -24.05 -1.04 -12.91
C PHE A 127 -25.00 -1.86 -13.77
N GLN A 128 -25.05 -1.54 -15.06
CA GLN A 128 -25.90 -2.22 -16.03
C GLN A 128 -25.01 -2.73 -17.16
N CYS A 129 -24.10 -3.63 -16.81
CA CYS A 129 -23.16 -4.22 -17.76
C CYS A 129 -23.89 -5.11 -18.78
N GLY A 130 -23.40 -5.10 -20.02
CA GLY A 130 -23.74 -6.08 -21.05
C GLY A 130 -22.95 -7.39 -20.92
N GLY A 131 -21.90 -7.41 -20.08
CA GLY A 131 -21.04 -8.57 -19.86
C GLY A 131 -19.82 -8.62 -20.79
N THR A 132 -19.67 -7.66 -21.70
CA THR A 132 -18.58 -7.59 -22.69
C THR A 132 -17.59 -6.44 -22.45
N GLU A 133 -17.88 -5.56 -21.49
CA GLU A 133 -17.07 -4.41 -21.14
C GLU A 133 -15.70 -4.80 -20.56
N SER A 134 -14.67 -4.03 -20.87
CA SER A 134 -13.31 -4.30 -20.38
C SER A 134 -13.10 -3.91 -18.92
N ALA A 135 -13.92 -2.98 -18.39
CA ALA A 135 -13.90 -2.55 -17.00
C ALA A 135 -15.31 -2.22 -16.49
N LEU A 136 -15.52 -2.36 -15.18
CA LEU A 136 -16.82 -2.11 -14.54
C LEU A 136 -17.28 -0.66 -14.72
N LEU A 137 -16.36 0.31 -14.73
CA LEU A 137 -16.68 1.73 -14.92
C LEU A 137 -17.09 2.09 -16.36
N ASP A 138 -16.84 1.20 -17.33
CA ASP A 138 -17.27 1.35 -18.73
C ASP A 138 -18.73 0.93 -18.93
N CYS A 139 -19.30 0.20 -17.97
CA CYS A 139 -20.70 -0.18 -18.01
C CYS A 139 -21.61 1.03 -17.90
N LYS A 140 -22.79 0.91 -18.53
CA LYS A 140 -23.85 1.90 -18.37
C LYS A 140 -24.23 1.98 -16.89
N ARG A 141 -24.39 3.20 -16.39
CA ARG A 141 -24.84 3.47 -15.02
C ARG A 141 -26.30 3.89 -15.01
N SER A 142 -27.04 3.47 -14.00
CA SER A 142 -28.39 3.98 -13.78
C SER A 142 -28.35 5.50 -13.55
N GLY A 143 -29.23 6.24 -14.24
CA GLY A 143 -29.28 7.71 -14.19
C GLY A 143 -29.86 8.31 -12.91
N SER A 144 -30.28 7.48 -11.96
CA SER A 144 -30.84 7.90 -10.67
C SER A 144 -30.16 7.13 -9.55
N VAL A 145 -29.84 7.82 -8.45
CA VAL A 145 -29.42 7.17 -7.20
C VAL A 145 -30.59 6.33 -6.72
N ARG A 146 -30.48 5.00 -6.82
CA ARG A 146 -31.48 4.10 -6.26
C ARG A 146 -31.22 3.96 -4.76
N ASN A 147 -32.27 4.11 -3.96
CA ASN A 147 -32.21 3.82 -2.54
C ASN A 147 -32.19 2.30 -2.24
N SER A 148 -32.11 1.41 -3.24
CA SER A 148 -32.07 -0.06 -3.07
C SER A 148 -30.90 -0.53 -2.22
N CYS A 149 -29.75 0.14 -2.35
CA CYS A 149 -28.53 -0.16 -1.60
C CYS A 149 -28.60 0.22 -0.10
N SER A 150 -29.70 0.83 0.37
CA SER A 150 -29.93 1.11 1.80
C SER A 150 -30.17 -0.17 2.62
N SER A 151 -30.78 -1.21 2.03
CA SER A 151 -30.94 -2.54 2.65
C SER A 151 -29.95 -3.59 2.17
N GLY A 152 -29.27 -3.37 1.04
CA GLY A 152 -28.30 -4.30 0.45
C GLY A 152 -27.00 -4.42 1.24
N LYS A 153 -26.33 -5.57 1.16
CA LYS A 153 -25.03 -5.82 1.80
C LYS A 153 -23.89 -5.66 0.79
N ALA A 154 -22.68 -5.37 1.27
CA ALA A 154 -21.52 -5.34 0.38
C ALA A 154 -21.33 -6.71 -0.30
N VAL A 155 -21.22 -6.73 -1.62
CA VAL A 155 -21.07 -7.96 -2.39
C VAL A 155 -19.67 -8.52 -2.23
N GLY A 156 -19.60 -9.82 -1.96
CA GLY A 156 -18.39 -10.61 -2.11
C GLY A 156 -18.44 -11.40 -3.42
N LEU A 157 -17.30 -11.50 -4.08
CA LEU A 157 -17.13 -12.16 -5.37
C LEU A 157 -15.97 -13.16 -5.29
N THR A 158 -16.16 -14.33 -5.86
CA THR A 158 -15.16 -15.36 -6.08
C THR A 158 -15.14 -15.70 -7.57
N CYS A 159 -14.01 -15.52 -8.21
CA CYS A 159 -13.79 -15.88 -9.61
C CYS A 159 -13.18 -17.29 -9.72
N SER A 160 -12.98 -17.77 -10.95
CA SER A 160 -12.61 -19.15 -11.23
C SER A 160 -11.15 -19.52 -10.94
N GLU A 161 -10.26 -18.51 -10.86
CA GLU A 161 -8.81 -18.65 -10.68
C GLU A 161 -8.19 -19.60 -11.70
N PRO A 162 -7.56 -19.11 -12.79
CA PRO A 162 -7.02 -20.00 -13.81
C PRO A 162 -5.75 -20.75 -13.38
N VAL A 163 -5.08 -20.30 -12.31
CA VAL A 163 -3.80 -20.80 -11.83
C VAL A 163 -3.82 -20.87 -10.31
N ARG A 164 -3.23 -21.93 -9.73
CA ARG A 164 -3.11 -22.08 -8.27
C ARG A 164 -1.88 -22.90 -7.89
N LEU A 165 -1.49 -22.80 -6.62
CA LEU A 165 -0.57 -23.74 -5.97
C LEU A 165 -1.35 -24.67 -5.04
N LEU A 166 -1.15 -25.98 -5.17
CA LEU A 166 -1.83 -27.00 -4.39
C LEU A 166 -0.88 -27.81 -3.51
N GLY A 167 -1.37 -28.19 -2.33
CA GLY A 167 -0.68 -29.14 -1.45
C GLY A 167 0.56 -28.56 -0.75
N GLY A 168 0.84 -27.27 -0.94
CA GLY A 168 1.71 -26.51 -0.04
C GLY A 168 0.92 -25.94 1.13
N ALA A 169 1.63 -25.30 2.04
CA ALA A 169 1.06 -24.92 3.32
C ALA A 169 0.50 -23.48 3.34
N SER A 170 0.63 -22.75 2.24
CA SER A 170 -0.08 -21.51 1.93
C SER A 170 -0.57 -21.47 0.48
N ARG A 171 -1.30 -20.42 0.10
CA ARG A 171 -1.69 -20.18 -1.30
C ARG A 171 -0.49 -19.87 -2.22
N CYS A 172 0.64 -19.49 -1.62
CA CYS A 172 1.89 -19.09 -2.27
C CYS A 172 2.94 -20.20 -2.25
N GLU A 173 2.50 -21.43 -1.97
CA GLU A 173 3.34 -22.62 -1.89
C GLU A 173 2.63 -23.84 -2.47
N GLY A 174 3.34 -24.68 -3.22
CA GLY A 174 2.88 -26.01 -3.59
C GLY A 174 3.05 -26.34 -5.08
N THR A 175 2.34 -27.37 -5.52
CA THR A 175 2.31 -27.82 -6.92
C THR A 175 1.56 -26.82 -7.77
N LEU A 176 2.22 -26.33 -8.83
CA LEU A 176 1.61 -25.43 -9.80
C LEU A 176 0.60 -26.16 -10.68
N GLU A 177 -0.67 -25.73 -10.62
CA GLU A 177 -1.74 -26.23 -11.47
C GLU A 177 -2.38 -25.10 -12.29
N VAL A 178 -2.81 -25.44 -13.51
CA VAL A 178 -3.50 -24.54 -14.44
C VAL A 178 -4.83 -25.15 -14.87
N LYS A 179 -5.85 -24.31 -15.07
CA LYS A 179 -7.20 -24.72 -15.47
C LYS A 179 -7.52 -24.30 -16.93
N LEU A 180 -7.48 -25.29 -17.82
CA LEU A 180 -8.03 -25.21 -19.19
C LEU A 180 -9.22 -26.17 -19.30
N GLY A 181 -10.26 -25.91 -18.50
CA GLY A 181 -11.41 -26.79 -18.30
C GLY A 181 -11.24 -27.70 -17.08
N THR A 182 -10.18 -28.52 -17.07
CA THR A 182 -9.79 -29.34 -15.90
C THR A 182 -8.48 -28.84 -15.28
N TRP A 183 -8.37 -28.95 -13.96
CA TRP A 183 -7.12 -28.70 -13.24
C TRP A 183 -6.12 -29.80 -13.55
N ARG A 184 -4.90 -29.42 -13.95
CA ARG A 184 -3.78 -30.34 -14.13
C ARG A 184 -2.49 -29.67 -13.68
N PRO A 185 -1.52 -30.45 -13.17
CA PRO A 185 -0.22 -29.91 -12.81
C PRO A 185 0.57 -29.52 -14.05
N VAL A 186 1.52 -28.61 -13.85
CA VAL A 186 2.44 -28.15 -14.88
C VAL A 186 3.67 -29.03 -14.94
N ASP A 187 4.03 -29.44 -16.15
CA ASP A 187 5.27 -30.14 -16.45
C ASP A 187 6.49 -29.24 -16.19
N ALA A 188 7.49 -29.79 -15.50
CA ALA A 188 8.68 -29.07 -15.07
C ALA A 188 9.77 -28.96 -16.15
N SER A 189 9.58 -29.55 -17.33
CA SER A 189 10.63 -29.57 -18.35
C SER A 189 11.00 -28.15 -18.79
N GLY A 190 12.27 -27.79 -18.56
CA GLY A 190 12.83 -26.52 -18.99
C GLY A 190 12.51 -25.32 -18.09
N TRP A 191 11.78 -25.51 -16.98
CA TRP A 191 11.52 -24.44 -16.03
C TRP A 191 12.81 -23.95 -15.35
N THR A 192 12.97 -22.64 -15.28
CA THR A 192 14.04 -21.99 -14.51
C THR A 192 13.46 -21.06 -13.46
N MET A 193 14.32 -20.46 -12.62
CA MET A 193 13.90 -19.45 -11.65
C MET A 193 13.18 -18.27 -12.31
N ASN A 194 13.45 -17.94 -13.58
CA ASN A 194 12.77 -16.84 -14.27
C ASN A 194 11.29 -17.13 -14.53
N GLU A 195 10.97 -18.35 -15.01
CA GLU A 195 9.58 -18.75 -15.24
C GLU A 195 8.84 -18.98 -13.91
N ALA A 196 9.53 -19.50 -12.90
CA ALA A 196 9.02 -19.61 -11.54
C ALA A 196 8.71 -18.23 -10.93
N ASP A 197 9.56 -17.23 -11.15
CA ASP A 197 9.31 -15.86 -10.68
C ASP A 197 8.11 -15.24 -11.40
N ALA A 198 7.98 -15.47 -12.71
CA ALA A 198 6.79 -15.04 -13.46
C ALA A 198 5.50 -15.68 -12.91
N ALA A 199 5.54 -16.97 -12.56
CA ALA A 199 4.41 -17.66 -11.94
C ALA A 199 4.06 -17.10 -10.55
N CYS A 200 5.06 -16.87 -9.69
CA CYS A 200 4.86 -16.25 -8.37
C CYS A 200 4.29 -14.83 -8.49
N ARG A 201 4.71 -14.06 -9.50
CA ARG A 201 4.17 -12.73 -9.80
C ARG A 201 2.72 -12.80 -10.31
N GLU A 202 2.38 -13.76 -11.16
CA GLU A 202 0.99 -13.95 -11.64
C GLU A 202 0.04 -14.34 -10.49
N LEU A 203 0.54 -15.07 -9.50
CA LEU A 203 -0.20 -15.44 -8.28
C LEU A 203 -0.22 -14.33 -7.20
N ASP A 204 0.46 -13.21 -7.44
CA ASP A 204 0.70 -12.14 -6.46
C ASP A 204 1.23 -12.66 -5.12
N CYS A 205 2.26 -13.48 -5.26
CA CYS A 205 3.02 -14.08 -4.17
C CYS A 205 4.44 -13.51 -4.11
N GLY A 206 4.67 -12.38 -4.77
CA GLY A 206 5.98 -11.75 -4.92
C GLY A 206 6.89 -12.54 -5.87
N SER A 207 8.17 -12.65 -5.50
CA SER A 207 9.20 -13.38 -6.22
C SER A 207 9.32 -14.84 -5.78
N VAL A 208 9.93 -15.68 -6.61
CA VAL A 208 10.25 -17.07 -6.27
C VAL A 208 11.37 -17.13 -5.22
N VAL A 209 11.17 -17.97 -4.20
CA VAL A 209 12.20 -18.34 -3.21
C VAL A 209 12.81 -19.69 -3.57
N LEU A 210 11.96 -20.65 -3.93
CA LEU A 210 12.36 -22.01 -4.23
C LEU A 210 11.57 -22.56 -5.42
N LEU A 211 12.31 -23.18 -6.34
CA LEU A 211 11.77 -24.00 -7.42
C LEU A 211 12.22 -25.43 -7.19
N GLU A 212 11.26 -26.32 -6.94
CA GLU A 212 11.49 -27.76 -6.82
C GLU A 212 10.80 -28.50 -7.97
N THR A 213 11.39 -29.64 -8.34
CA THR A 213 10.80 -30.55 -9.32
C THR A 213 10.52 -31.88 -8.63
N ARG A 214 9.27 -32.33 -8.72
CA ARG A 214 8.83 -33.56 -8.08
C ARG A 214 8.44 -34.56 -9.16
N ASN A 215 8.96 -35.78 -9.09
CA ASN A 215 8.46 -36.86 -9.93
C ASN A 215 7.05 -37.24 -9.48
N ASP A 216 6.12 -37.12 -10.40
CA ASP A 216 4.73 -37.52 -10.25
C ASP A 216 4.54 -38.88 -10.90
N SER A 217 4.28 -39.88 -10.06
CA SER A 217 3.97 -41.25 -10.48
C SER A 217 2.50 -41.44 -10.83
N SER A 218 1.65 -40.43 -10.58
CA SER A 218 0.26 -40.48 -11.04
C SER A 218 0.25 -40.33 -12.56
N SER A 219 -0.39 -41.26 -13.25
CA SER A 219 -0.54 -41.26 -14.72
C SER A 219 -1.48 -40.16 -15.23
N ARG A 220 -1.65 -39.08 -14.47
CA ARG A 220 -2.52 -37.96 -14.82
C ARG A 220 -1.83 -37.08 -15.85
N PRO A 221 -2.57 -36.55 -16.84
CA PRO A 221 -2.00 -35.65 -17.84
C PRO A 221 -1.52 -34.36 -17.18
N VAL A 222 -0.44 -33.79 -17.73
CA VAL A 222 0.17 -32.52 -17.31
C VAL A 222 0.02 -31.45 -18.39
N TRP A 223 0.10 -30.17 -18.01
CA TRP A 223 0.19 -29.06 -18.95
C TRP A 223 1.65 -28.77 -19.29
N LYS A 224 1.95 -28.66 -20.59
CA LYS A 224 3.24 -28.14 -21.05
C LYS A 224 3.13 -26.64 -21.26
N ILE A 225 4.02 -25.88 -20.62
CA ILE A 225 4.06 -24.43 -20.76
C ILE A 225 5.07 -24.04 -21.82
N GLU A 226 4.64 -23.27 -22.81
CA GLU A 226 5.52 -22.71 -23.82
C GLU A 226 6.33 -21.54 -23.23
N LEU A 227 7.54 -21.86 -22.75
CA LEU A 227 8.41 -20.91 -22.03
C LEU A 227 8.77 -19.68 -22.87
N GLY A 228 8.80 -19.80 -24.20
CA GLY A 228 9.01 -18.67 -25.10
C GLY A 228 7.92 -17.60 -24.98
N LEU A 229 6.65 -18.03 -24.84
CA LEU A 229 5.50 -17.14 -24.68
C LEU A 229 5.45 -16.49 -23.29
N LEU A 230 5.83 -17.26 -22.26
CA LEU A 230 5.88 -16.78 -20.89
C LEU A 230 6.93 -15.66 -20.74
N LYS A 231 8.09 -15.79 -21.41
CA LYS A 231 9.11 -14.74 -21.47
C LYS A 231 8.64 -13.46 -22.17
N SER A 232 7.69 -13.58 -23.08
CA SER A 232 7.05 -12.43 -23.74
C SER A 232 5.94 -11.77 -22.91
N GLY A 233 5.71 -12.22 -21.67
CA GLY A 233 4.72 -11.63 -20.75
C GLY A 233 3.29 -12.13 -20.95
N SER A 234 3.10 -13.28 -21.61
CA SER A 234 1.80 -13.96 -21.68
C SER A 234 1.48 -14.67 -20.36
N THR A 235 0.20 -14.90 -20.06
CA THR A 235 -0.20 -15.60 -18.82
C THR A 235 0.11 -17.10 -18.90
N LEU A 236 0.27 -17.77 -17.76
CA LEU A 236 0.50 -19.23 -17.71
C LEU A 236 -0.60 -20.02 -18.42
N ARG A 237 -1.84 -19.55 -18.32
CA ARG A 237 -2.99 -20.16 -19.01
C ARG A 237 -2.88 -20.11 -20.52
N GLU A 238 -2.45 -18.97 -21.08
CA GLU A 238 -2.29 -18.80 -22.54
C GLU A 238 -1.12 -19.62 -23.09
N CYS A 239 -0.09 -19.82 -22.27
CA CYS A 239 1.09 -20.61 -22.64
C CYS A 239 0.87 -22.13 -22.50
N ALA A 240 -0.24 -22.55 -21.88
CA ALA A 240 -0.49 -23.94 -21.56
C ALA A 240 -1.06 -24.71 -22.75
N SER A 241 -0.39 -25.80 -23.10
CA SER A 241 -0.85 -26.76 -24.12
C SER A 241 -0.92 -28.15 -23.50
N SER A 242 -1.91 -28.95 -23.92
CA SER A 242 -1.95 -30.35 -23.51
C SER A 242 -0.71 -31.02 -24.06
N SER A 243 -0.03 -31.81 -23.25
CA SER A 243 0.84 -32.86 -23.80
C SER A 243 -0.07 -33.89 -24.47
N SER A 244 -0.51 -33.62 -25.69
CA SER A 244 -1.11 -34.65 -26.53
C SER A 244 -0.02 -35.70 -26.74
N SER A 245 -0.27 -36.88 -26.18
CA SER A 245 0.43 -38.10 -26.52
C SER A 245 0.53 -38.12 -28.04
N SER A 246 1.74 -37.93 -28.58
CA SER A 246 2.02 -38.40 -29.93
C SER A 246 1.56 -39.85 -29.92
N SER A 247 0.55 -40.14 -30.72
CA SER A 247 -0.05 -41.45 -30.90
C SER A 247 1.02 -42.42 -31.40
N SER A 248 1.77 -42.96 -30.45
CA SER A 248 2.60 -44.14 -30.59
C SER A 248 2.25 -45.02 -29.40
N SER A 249 1.45 -46.02 -29.72
CA SER A 249 1.15 -47.20 -28.93
C SER A 249 2.38 -47.76 -28.24
N SER A 250 2.59 -47.38 -26.99
CA SER A 250 3.22 -48.22 -25.97
C SER A 250 2.86 -47.65 -24.60
N SER A 251 2.12 -48.47 -23.86
CA SER A 251 1.83 -48.31 -22.44
C SER A 251 3.13 -48.40 -21.64
N SER A 252 3.93 -47.33 -21.66
CA SER A 252 4.93 -47.07 -20.64
C SER A 252 4.36 -46.04 -19.67
N SER A 253 4.51 -46.30 -18.38
CA SER A 253 4.16 -45.36 -17.31
C SER A 253 4.96 -44.08 -17.52
N GLN A 254 4.38 -43.09 -18.20
CA GLN A 254 5.01 -41.78 -18.40
C GLN A 254 4.99 -41.06 -17.06
N SER A 255 6.08 -41.19 -16.31
CA SER A 255 6.33 -40.36 -15.14
C SER A 255 6.64 -38.95 -15.64
N PHE A 256 5.86 -37.98 -15.20
CA PHE A 256 6.14 -36.56 -15.46
C PHE A 256 6.77 -35.95 -14.21
N SER A 257 7.67 -34.99 -14.40
CA SER A 257 8.14 -34.15 -13.30
C SER A 257 7.25 -32.92 -13.24
N ILE A 258 6.68 -32.62 -12.07
CA ILE A 258 5.78 -31.48 -11.87
C ILE A 258 6.50 -30.34 -11.14
N VAL A 259 6.08 -29.12 -11.44
CA VAL A 259 6.63 -27.90 -10.82
C VAL A 259 6.06 -27.70 -9.42
N MET A 260 6.94 -27.51 -8.45
CA MET A 260 6.60 -27.04 -7.10
C MET A 260 7.28 -25.70 -6.82
N LEU A 261 6.52 -24.73 -6.32
CA LEU A 261 6.99 -23.38 -6.06
C LEU A 261 6.82 -23.02 -4.59
N VAL A 262 7.81 -22.31 -4.06
CA VAL A 262 7.70 -21.49 -2.84
C VAL A 262 7.99 -20.06 -3.24
N CYS A 263 7.02 -19.18 -3.06
CA CYS A 263 7.17 -17.75 -3.35
C CYS A 263 7.46 -16.96 -2.07
N THR A 264 7.84 -15.70 -2.22
CA THR A 264 8.25 -14.81 -1.11
C THR A 264 7.12 -14.43 -0.17
N ASP A 265 5.90 -14.90 -0.42
CA ASP A 265 4.72 -14.81 0.42
C ASP A 265 4.55 -13.42 1.04
N LEU A 266 3.87 -12.54 0.28
CA LEU A 266 3.66 -11.17 0.69
C LEU A 266 2.68 -11.13 1.88
N LEU A 267 3.24 -11.22 3.09
CA LEU A 267 2.52 -10.94 4.32
C LEU A 267 1.82 -9.57 4.16
N VAL A 268 0.52 -9.55 4.45
CA VAL A 268 -0.26 -8.30 4.41
C VAL A 268 0.36 -7.30 5.38
N GLN A 269 0.44 -6.05 4.95
CA GLN A 269 0.98 -4.98 5.77
C GLN A 269 0.23 -4.88 7.12
N PRO A 270 0.94 -4.89 8.26
CA PRO A 270 0.30 -4.76 9.56
C PRO A 270 -0.23 -3.34 9.79
N ILE A 271 -1.33 -3.24 10.53
CA ILE A 271 -2.00 -2.00 10.90
C ILE A 271 -1.48 -1.55 12.26
N ILE A 272 -1.05 -0.28 12.34
CA ILE A 272 -0.63 0.39 13.57
C ILE A 272 -1.70 1.40 14.01
N SER A 273 -2.05 1.40 15.28
CA SER A 273 -3.04 2.32 15.86
C SER A 273 -2.64 2.76 17.26
N VAL A 274 -3.20 3.89 17.72
CA VAL A 274 -3.00 4.42 19.08
C VAL A 274 -4.33 4.58 19.76
N SER A 275 -4.42 4.20 21.03
CA SER A 275 -5.55 4.51 21.90
C SER A 275 -5.06 5.25 23.16
N SER A 276 -5.80 6.30 23.54
CA SER A 276 -5.56 7.11 24.75
C SER A 276 -6.89 7.59 25.31
N LYS A 277 -6.97 7.86 26.61
CA LYS A 277 -8.18 8.41 27.24
C LYS A 277 -8.47 9.87 26.85
N ASP A 278 -7.46 10.61 26.39
CA ASP A 278 -7.54 12.05 26.08
C ASP A 278 -7.74 12.31 24.57
N GLU A 279 -8.40 11.41 23.85
CA GLU A 279 -8.35 11.36 22.39
C GLU A 279 -8.91 12.63 21.70
N VAL A 280 -8.01 13.42 21.11
CA VAL A 280 -8.32 14.35 20.00
C VAL A 280 -7.64 13.78 18.76
N THR A 281 -8.30 12.84 18.09
CA THR A 281 -7.88 12.31 16.79
C THR A 281 -8.43 13.21 15.68
N SER A 282 -7.54 13.86 14.93
CA SER A 282 -7.91 14.44 13.64
C SER A 282 -8.11 13.29 12.65
N ALA A 283 -9.36 12.94 12.40
CA ALA A 283 -9.74 11.88 11.47
C ALA A 283 -9.32 12.22 10.03
N LEU A 284 -8.35 11.46 9.49
CA LEU A 284 -8.27 10.92 8.12
C LEU A 284 -6.90 10.25 7.96
N HIS A 285 -6.86 8.93 8.12
CA HIS A 285 -5.65 8.06 8.24
C HIS A 285 -4.82 8.34 9.49
N GLN A 286 -4.73 7.35 10.39
CA GLN A 286 -3.92 7.28 11.63
C GLN A 286 -2.39 7.45 11.39
N ARG A 287 -1.96 8.49 10.68
CA ARG A 287 -0.54 8.81 10.44
C ARG A 287 0.03 9.72 11.50
N SER A 288 -0.81 10.39 12.29
CA SER A 288 -0.37 11.23 13.41
C SER A 288 -1.28 11.09 14.62
N ALA A 289 -0.67 11.06 15.80
CA ALA A 289 -1.36 11.00 17.09
C ALA A 289 -0.76 11.99 18.08
N ARG A 290 -1.61 12.53 18.95
CA ARG A 290 -1.24 13.45 20.04
C ARG A 290 -1.65 12.85 21.36
N VAL A 291 -0.72 12.85 22.33
CA VAL A 291 -0.97 12.38 23.70
C VAL A 291 -0.49 13.44 24.68
N SER A 292 -1.23 13.67 25.75
CA SER A 292 -0.85 14.59 26.83
C SER A 292 0.26 13.97 27.67
N GLN A 293 1.27 14.76 28.06
CA GLN A 293 2.34 14.31 28.95
C GLN A 293 1.76 13.77 30.27
N GLY A 294 2.27 12.62 30.71
CA GLY A 294 1.80 11.91 31.90
C GLY A 294 0.58 11.00 31.68
N SER A 295 -0.13 11.10 30.56
CA SER A 295 -1.25 10.22 30.26
C SER A 295 -0.79 8.85 29.75
N SER A 296 -1.52 7.80 30.12
CA SER A 296 -1.29 6.46 29.60
C SER A 296 -1.80 6.33 28.17
N PHE A 297 -1.05 5.67 27.29
CA PHE A 297 -1.49 5.35 25.93
C PHE A 297 -1.05 3.94 25.54
N THR A 298 -1.74 3.36 24.56
CA THR A 298 -1.41 2.05 24.00
C THR A 298 -1.19 2.15 22.51
N ILE A 299 -0.09 1.61 22.02
CA ILE A 299 0.13 1.40 20.58
C ILE A 299 -0.22 -0.04 20.27
N SER A 300 -1.11 -0.25 19.31
CA SER A 300 -1.58 -1.58 18.92
C SER A 300 -1.13 -1.88 17.50
N CYS A 301 -0.41 -2.98 17.34
CA CYS A 301 -0.10 -3.57 16.04
C CYS A 301 -1.05 -4.74 15.79
N SER A 302 -1.62 -4.84 14.59
CA SER A 302 -2.48 -5.96 14.21
C SER A 302 -2.24 -6.35 12.76
N ILE A 303 -2.55 -7.59 12.40
CA ILE A 303 -2.46 -8.08 11.02
C ILE A 303 -3.71 -8.87 10.67
N GLN A 304 -4.09 -8.85 9.40
CA GLN A 304 -5.14 -9.73 8.90
C GLN A 304 -4.68 -11.20 9.09
N PRO A 305 -5.49 -12.08 9.70
CA PRO A 305 -5.12 -13.47 9.93
C PRO A 305 -4.80 -14.21 8.63
N GLN A 306 -3.51 -14.51 8.44
CA GLN A 306 -3.02 -15.40 7.37
C GLN A 306 -2.36 -16.65 7.95
N TYR A 307 -1.60 -16.49 9.03
CA TYR A 307 -0.88 -17.56 9.71
C TYR A 307 -1.08 -17.47 11.22
N PRO A 308 -1.17 -18.60 11.93
CA PRO A 308 -1.22 -18.61 13.37
C PRO A 308 0.13 -18.20 13.98
N GLY A 309 0.10 -17.44 15.07
CA GLY A 309 1.29 -17.06 15.83
C GLY A 309 2.01 -15.83 15.29
N GLY A 310 3.34 -15.81 15.41
CA GLY A 310 4.19 -14.68 15.05
C GLY A 310 4.47 -13.69 16.19
N SER A 311 5.19 -12.62 15.88
CA SER A 311 5.55 -11.56 16.81
C SER A 311 5.56 -10.20 16.12
N PHE A 312 5.18 -9.17 16.85
CA PHE A 312 5.31 -7.79 16.42
C PHE A 312 6.51 -7.14 17.09
N GLN A 313 7.35 -6.50 16.30
CA GLN A 313 8.41 -5.61 16.76
C GLN A 313 7.99 -4.17 16.46
N LEU A 314 7.70 -3.39 17.50
CA LEU A 314 7.44 -1.97 17.42
C LEU A 314 8.77 -1.22 17.41
N SER A 315 9.10 -0.54 16.32
CA SER A 315 10.25 0.37 16.22
C SER A 315 9.81 1.81 16.50
N LEU A 316 10.58 2.51 17.32
CA LEU A 316 10.45 3.95 17.59
C LEU A 316 11.73 4.63 17.13
N THR A 317 11.63 5.56 16.19
CA THR A 317 12.76 6.38 15.74
C THR A 317 12.60 7.81 16.24
N PHE A 318 13.60 8.27 17.00
CA PHE A 318 13.69 9.64 17.52
C PHE A 318 15.13 10.16 17.41
N SER A 319 15.32 11.31 16.75
CA SER A 319 16.63 11.98 16.62
C SER A 319 17.78 11.03 16.22
N ASN A 320 17.54 10.16 15.23
CA ASN A 320 18.43 9.11 14.72
C ASN A 320 18.73 7.93 15.67
N ILE A 321 18.08 7.84 16.83
CA ILE A 321 18.12 6.66 17.71
C ILE A 321 16.87 5.83 17.45
N THR A 322 17.04 4.51 17.32
CA THR A 322 15.91 3.57 17.14
C THR A 322 15.80 2.66 18.36
N TYR A 323 14.65 2.69 19.01
CA TYR A 323 14.25 1.75 20.07
C TYR A 323 13.34 0.68 19.47
N SER A 324 13.41 -0.55 19.99
CA SER A 324 12.56 -1.64 19.52
C SER A 324 11.95 -2.44 20.67
N TYR A 325 10.66 -2.69 20.59
CA TYR A 325 9.91 -3.48 21.57
C TYR A 325 9.29 -4.68 20.85
N THR A 326 9.43 -5.89 21.39
CA THR A 326 8.88 -7.10 20.76
C THR A 326 7.81 -7.73 21.63
N GLN A 327 6.70 -8.12 21.03
CA GLN A 327 5.63 -8.89 21.67
C GLN A 327 5.12 -10.00 20.75
N LEU A 328 4.64 -11.09 21.34
CA LEU A 328 3.99 -12.16 20.60
C LEU A 328 2.64 -11.68 20.06
N ALA A 329 2.28 -12.16 18.87
CA ALA A 329 0.96 -11.93 18.32
C ALA A 329 -0.06 -12.84 19.02
N ILE A 330 -0.97 -12.24 19.79
CA ILE A 330 -2.09 -12.90 20.46
C ILE A 330 -3.35 -12.49 19.71
N ASN A 331 -4.08 -13.45 19.15
CA ASN A 331 -5.23 -13.18 18.27
C ASN A 331 -4.88 -12.21 17.11
N HIS A 332 -3.70 -12.40 16.51
CA HIS A 332 -3.19 -11.60 15.38
C HIS A 332 -2.93 -10.12 15.72
N SER A 333 -2.85 -9.76 17.01
CA SER A 333 -2.49 -8.43 17.48
C SER A 333 -1.46 -8.45 18.62
N ALA A 334 -0.80 -7.32 18.84
CA ALA A 334 0.04 -7.06 19.99
C ALA A 334 -0.18 -5.62 20.47
N HIS A 335 -0.22 -5.42 21.78
CA HIS A 335 -0.56 -4.14 22.41
C HIS A 335 0.56 -3.67 23.32
N PHE A 336 1.23 -2.58 22.95
CA PHE A 336 2.34 -1.97 23.67
C PHE A 336 1.83 -0.85 24.57
N LEU A 337 1.82 -1.12 25.88
CA LEU A 337 1.32 -0.21 26.91
C LEU A 337 2.42 0.74 27.36
N PHE A 338 2.12 2.04 27.30
CA PHE A 338 2.96 3.11 27.84
C PHE A 338 2.20 3.77 29.02
N PRO A 339 2.58 3.48 30.28
CA PRO A 339 1.85 3.96 31.45
C PRO A 339 1.80 5.48 31.60
N ALA A 340 2.85 6.17 31.13
CA ALA A 340 2.95 7.62 31.15
C ALA A 340 3.66 8.13 29.89
N ALA A 341 3.06 9.12 29.22
CA ALA A 341 3.67 9.79 28.08
C ALA A 341 4.78 10.74 28.53
N GLU A 342 5.95 10.62 27.90
CA GLU A 342 7.15 11.41 28.17
C GLU A 342 7.64 12.02 26.85
N LEU A 343 8.44 13.08 26.93
CA LEU A 343 9.01 13.72 25.73
C LEU A 343 9.90 12.77 24.91
N SER A 344 10.48 11.75 25.56
CA SER A 344 11.25 10.66 24.95
C SER A 344 10.41 9.75 24.05
N HIS A 345 9.09 9.65 24.29
CA HIS A 345 8.16 8.86 23.48
C HIS A 345 7.69 9.60 22.21
N ARG A 346 8.18 10.81 21.95
CA ARG A 346 7.93 11.51 20.68
C ARG A 346 8.73 10.85 19.56
N GLY A 347 8.13 10.66 18.38
CA GLY A 347 8.86 10.15 17.23
C GLY A 347 7.99 9.48 16.19
N SER A 348 8.64 8.72 15.31
CA SER A 348 7.98 7.90 14.30
C SER A 348 7.97 6.44 14.75
N TYR A 349 6.80 5.82 14.72
CA TYR A 349 6.57 4.44 15.10
C TYR A 349 6.24 3.57 13.88
N GLY A 350 6.79 2.36 13.84
CA GLY A 350 6.45 1.34 12.84
C GLY A 350 6.33 -0.05 13.48
N CYS A 351 5.40 -0.86 13.01
CA CYS A 351 5.26 -2.26 13.41
C CYS A 351 5.90 -3.15 12.35
N VAL A 352 6.80 -4.04 12.76
CA VAL A 352 7.32 -5.13 11.94
C VAL A 352 6.71 -6.42 12.43
N TYR A 353 5.89 -7.07 11.62
CA TYR A 353 5.37 -8.40 11.94
C TYR A 353 6.34 -9.45 11.42
N ASN A 354 6.82 -10.31 12.30
CA ASN A 354 7.71 -11.43 12.00
C ASN A 354 6.99 -12.73 12.31
N VAL A 355 7.04 -13.67 11.39
CA VAL A 355 6.49 -15.00 11.61
C VAL A 355 7.45 -16.05 11.06
N HIS A 356 7.64 -17.10 11.83
CA HIS A 356 8.35 -18.29 11.38
C HIS A 356 7.32 -19.33 10.97
N VAL A 357 7.20 -19.57 9.68
CA VAL A 357 6.28 -20.56 9.14
C VAL A 357 7.06 -21.39 8.12
N PHE A 358 6.87 -22.70 8.15
CA PHE A 358 7.45 -23.62 7.17
C PHE A 358 8.99 -23.55 7.05
N SER A 359 9.69 -23.40 8.18
CA SER A 359 11.16 -23.31 8.26
C SER A 359 11.77 -22.05 7.65
N HIS A 360 10.96 -21.05 7.30
CA HIS A 360 11.40 -19.76 6.79
C HIS A 360 10.88 -18.61 7.66
N ASN A 361 11.64 -17.51 7.68
CA ASN A 361 11.28 -16.28 8.37
C ASN A 361 10.70 -15.30 7.37
N PHE A 362 9.47 -14.85 7.63
CA PHE A 362 8.81 -13.82 6.85
C PHE A 362 8.65 -12.57 7.71
N SER A 363 8.74 -11.40 7.07
CA SER A 363 8.47 -10.13 7.74
C SER A 363 7.71 -9.14 6.86
N SER A 364 6.86 -8.33 7.49
CA SER A 364 6.15 -7.22 6.85
C SER A 364 6.18 -5.99 7.75
N VAL A 365 6.17 -4.80 7.15
CA VAL A 365 6.34 -3.52 7.85
C VAL A 365 5.12 -2.64 7.64
N SER A 366 4.58 -2.07 8.72
CA SER A 366 3.45 -1.14 8.68
C SER A 366 3.81 0.20 8.06
N HIS A 367 2.78 1.02 7.80
CA HIS A 367 2.98 2.46 7.66
C HIS A 367 3.55 3.09 8.94
N LEU A 368 4.18 4.26 8.79
CA LEU A 368 4.72 5.03 9.91
C LEU A 368 3.65 5.90 10.57
N LEU A 369 3.66 5.89 11.90
CA LEU A 369 2.79 6.68 12.78
C LEU A 369 3.64 7.70 13.53
N THR A 370 3.34 8.99 13.36
CA THR A 370 4.04 10.06 14.10
C THR A 370 3.33 10.37 15.41
N LEU A 371 3.99 10.16 16.54
CA LEU A 371 3.47 10.49 17.87
C LEU A 371 4.07 11.81 18.36
N THR A 372 3.20 12.68 18.87
CA THR A 372 3.59 13.94 19.51
C THR A 372 3.06 13.98 20.94
N VAL A 373 3.93 14.37 21.88
CA VAL A 373 3.58 14.51 23.29
C VAL A 373 3.41 15.99 23.59
N SER A 374 2.21 16.36 24.06
CA SER A 374 1.85 17.73 24.37
C SER A 374 2.08 18.01 25.86
N ASP A 375 2.89 19.02 26.18
CA ASP A 375 3.10 19.49 27.54
C ASP A 375 2.10 20.63 27.85
N PRO A 376 1.10 20.40 28.72
CA PRO A 376 0.13 21.43 29.10
C PRO A 376 0.75 22.57 29.91
N THR A 377 1.89 22.35 30.59
CA THR A 377 2.54 23.38 31.41
C THR A 377 3.20 24.46 30.55
N VAL A 378 3.76 24.12 29.39
CA VAL A 378 4.34 25.11 28.45
C VAL A 378 3.28 26.04 27.90
N PHE A 379 2.08 25.52 27.60
CA PHE A 379 0.95 26.35 27.17
C PHE A 379 0.50 27.29 28.29
N ILE A 380 0.33 26.77 29.51
CA ILE A 380 -0.04 27.55 30.69
C ILE A 380 0.99 28.65 31.00
N ILE A 381 2.29 28.33 30.96
CA ILE A 381 3.38 29.30 31.20
C ILE A 381 3.39 30.38 30.11
N ARG A 382 3.23 30.01 28.83
CA ARG A 382 3.15 30.99 27.74
C ARG A 382 1.96 31.92 27.86
N THR A 383 0.77 31.41 28.17
CA THR A 383 -0.45 32.23 28.18
C THR A 383 -0.70 32.96 29.50
N LEU A 384 -0.45 32.31 30.64
CA LEU A 384 -0.79 32.86 31.96
C LEU A 384 0.37 33.58 32.66
N VAL A 385 1.62 33.39 32.20
CA VAL A 385 2.79 34.02 32.82
C VAL A 385 3.49 34.97 31.85
N LEU A 386 3.84 34.53 30.65
CA LEU A 386 4.62 35.35 29.69
C LEU A 386 3.81 36.49 29.07
N LEU A 387 2.56 36.25 28.65
CA LEU A 387 1.70 37.33 28.11
C LEU A 387 1.39 38.43 29.13
N PRO A 388 0.95 38.13 30.37
CA PRO A 388 0.70 39.17 31.36
C PRO A 388 1.98 39.86 31.86
N SER A 389 3.10 39.13 32.00
CA SER A 389 4.38 39.78 32.37
C SER A 389 4.89 40.72 31.28
N LEU A 390 4.72 40.38 30.00
CA LEU A 390 5.05 41.27 28.87
C LEU A 390 4.16 42.52 28.86
N LEU A 391 2.86 42.37 29.11
CA LEU A 391 1.92 43.51 29.21
C LEU A 391 2.28 44.44 30.38
N ILE A 392 2.69 43.89 31.52
CA ILE A 392 3.17 44.66 32.68
C ILE A 392 4.45 45.42 32.30
N PHE A 393 5.41 44.76 31.64
CA PHE A 393 6.65 45.39 31.19
C PHE A 393 6.41 46.54 30.21
N ILE A 394 5.54 46.34 29.22
CA ILE A 394 5.14 47.39 28.25
C ILE A 394 4.48 48.56 28.99
N SER A 395 3.64 48.28 29.98
CA SER A 395 2.98 49.31 30.80
C SER A 395 3.98 50.10 31.65
N LEU A 396 4.99 49.45 32.22
CA LEU A 396 6.07 50.11 32.97
C LEU A 396 6.94 51.01 32.08
N ILE A 397 7.28 50.55 30.88
CA ILE A 397 8.01 51.36 29.87
C ILE A 397 7.18 52.57 29.44
N TYR A 398 5.87 52.38 29.24
CA TYR A 398 4.98 53.49 28.91
C TYR A 398 4.89 54.52 30.05
N CYS A 399 4.80 54.06 31.30
CA CYS A 399 4.79 54.94 32.47
C CYS A 399 6.12 55.70 32.66
N SER A 400 7.27 55.07 32.45
CA SER A 400 8.58 55.74 32.56
C SER A 400 8.83 56.75 31.44
N HIS A 401 8.34 56.50 30.22
CA HIS A 401 8.33 57.49 29.14
C HIS A 401 7.40 58.68 29.42
N LYS A 402 6.31 58.47 30.16
CA LYS A 402 5.37 59.53 30.54
C LYS A 402 5.93 60.40 31.67
N THR A 403 6.64 59.82 32.65
CA THR A 403 7.28 60.58 33.74
C THR A 403 8.47 61.40 33.25
N THR A 404 9.26 60.89 32.30
CA THR A 404 10.35 61.64 31.66
C THR A 404 9.85 62.80 30.77
N LYS A 405 8.65 62.70 30.19
CA LYS A 405 7.99 63.85 29.52
C LYS A 405 7.32 64.85 30.50
N GLY A 406 7.12 64.47 31.76
CA GLY A 406 6.44 65.27 32.79
C GLY A 406 7.36 66.15 33.65
N GLN A 407 8.67 65.90 33.66
CA GLN A 407 9.64 66.75 34.36
C GLN A 407 10.12 67.88 33.45
N LYS A 408 9.31 68.95 33.36
CA LYS A 408 9.81 70.27 32.97
C LYS A 408 10.66 70.83 34.12
N THR A 409 11.84 71.29 33.73
CA THR A 409 12.86 72.04 34.46
C THR A 409 12.29 73.16 35.34
N VAL A 410 12.71 73.21 36.61
CA VAL A 410 12.62 74.40 37.48
C VAL A 410 14.05 74.98 37.64
N PRO A 411 14.25 76.28 37.43
CA PRO A 411 15.59 76.87 37.30
C PRO A 411 16.18 77.23 38.67
N GLN A 412 17.46 76.91 38.88
CA GLN A 412 18.23 77.42 40.03
C GLN A 412 19.50 78.16 39.57
N LYS A 413 19.74 79.28 40.26
CA LYS A 413 20.56 80.44 39.91
C LYS A 413 22.07 80.17 39.77
N ASN A 414 22.68 81.02 38.95
CA ASN A 414 24.10 81.21 38.68
C ASN A 414 25.06 81.04 39.88
N LEU A 415 26.15 80.29 39.67
CA LEU A 415 27.45 80.60 40.24
C LEU A 415 28.55 80.27 39.21
N LYS A 416 29.37 81.27 38.88
CA LYS A 416 30.55 81.20 37.98
C LYS A 416 31.68 80.41 38.65
N LEU A 417 32.42 79.58 37.91
CA LEU A 417 33.89 79.71 37.72
C LEU A 417 34.51 78.62 36.81
N ASN A 418 35.19 79.11 35.76
CA ASN A 418 36.39 78.64 35.02
C ASN A 418 36.53 77.26 34.34
N PRO A 419 37.16 77.22 33.14
CA PRO A 419 37.57 76.00 32.43
C PRO A 419 39.08 75.68 32.59
N GLY A 420 39.41 74.39 32.61
CA GLY A 420 40.75 73.81 32.37
C GLY A 420 40.55 72.31 32.14
N ARG A 421 40.82 71.74 30.96
CA ARG A 421 42.09 71.47 30.23
C ARG A 421 42.65 70.08 30.58
N ALA A 422 42.84 69.27 29.50
CA ALA A 422 43.76 68.12 29.33
C ALA A 422 43.48 66.90 30.22
N GLU A 423 43.74 65.63 29.88
CA GLU A 423 44.34 64.82 28.79
C GLU A 423 43.75 63.40 29.06
N GLY A 424 43.44 62.51 28.10
CA GLY A 424 44.38 61.80 27.24
C GLY A 424 44.98 60.58 27.96
N GLU A 425 44.44 59.36 27.78
CA GLU A 425 45.24 58.12 27.72
C GLU A 425 44.43 56.91 27.19
N GLN A 426 44.92 56.31 26.10
CA GLN A 426 44.65 54.93 25.64
C GLN A 426 45.74 54.01 26.22
N VAL A 427 45.50 52.68 26.22
CA VAL A 427 46.45 51.53 26.17
C VAL A 427 45.72 50.31 26.78
N GLU A 428 45.75 49.07 26.30
CA GLU A 428 46.23 48.36 25.10
C GLU A 428 45.50 47.00 25.09
N GLU A 429 45.37 46.41 23.90
CA GLU A 429 45.09 44.99 23.68
C GLU A 429 46.29 44.12 24.10
N ASP A 430 46.03 42.87 24.48
CA ASP A 430 46.86 41.76 24.00
C ASP A 430 46.01 40.46 23.93
N GLN A 431 46.05 39.86 22.75
CA GLN A 431 45.61 38.51 22.43
C GLN A 431 46.80 37.55 22.64
N GLU A 432 46.56 36.33 23.14
CA GLU A 432 47.35 35.19 22.68
C GLU A 432 46.54 33.89 22.71
N GLU A 433 46.68 33.16 21.61
CA GLU A 433 46.07 31.90 21.19
C GLU A 433 47.17 30.82 21.24
N ALA A 434 46.88 29.58 21.67
CA ALA A 434 47.37 28.33 21.02
C ALA A 434 47.17 27.05 21.87
N ALA A 435 46.65 26.02 21.16
CA ALA A 435 46.95 24.57 21.21
C ALA A 435 46.75 23.80 22.54
N VAL A 436 46.09 22.64 22.59
CA VAL A 436 46.17 21.42 21.74
C VAL A 436 44.82 20.71 21.67
#